data_AF-A0A967N622-F1
#
_entry.id   AF-A0A967N622-F1
#
_cell.length_a   1.000
_cell.length_b   1.000
_cell.length_c   1.000
_cell.angle_alpha   90.00
_cell.angle_beta   90.00
_cell.angle_gamma   90.00
#
_symmetry.space_group_name_H-M   'P 1'
#
loop_
_entity.id
_entity.type
_entity.pdbx_description
1 polymer ?
#
loop_
_entity_poly.entity_id
_entity_poly.type
_entity_poly.pdbx_seq_one_letter_code
_entity_poly.pdbx_strand_id
1 'polypeptide(L)' 'PLAHPSFFLRSDALASAGGYRETGGPEDYELILRMWSEGHRFGKVPEVLLRWREREDRLSRTDPRYAAAA' A
#
# COMPACT_ATOMS: atom_id res chain seq x y z
N PRO A 1 -2.30 4.93 -7.01
CA PRO A 1 -1.91 4.19 -5.79
C PRO A 1 -1.50 5.11 -4.64
N LEU A 2 -2.10 4.93 -3.46
CA LEU A 2 -1.70 5.64 -2.25
C LEU A 2 -0.39 5.02 -1.74
N ALA A 3 0.63 5.85 -1.55
CA ALA A 3 1.89 5.38 -0.98
C ALA A 3 1.69 5.05 0.51
N HIS A 4 2.12 3.86 0.93
CA HIS A 4 2.07 3.38 2.31
C HIS A 4 2.46 4.39 3.38
N PRO A 5 3.60 5.11 3.26
CA PRO A 5 4.04 6.01 4.33
C PRO A 5 3.16 7.25 4.53
N SER A 6 2.08 7.40 3.75
CA SER A 6 1.23 8.59 3.77
C SER A 6 -0.27 8.31 3.89
N PHE A 7 -0.70 7.04 3.87
CA PHE A 7 -2.12 6.73 4.03
C PHE A 7 -2.46 6.39 5.48
N PHE A 8 -3.66 6.78 5.88
CA PHE A 8 -4.32 6.34 7.08
C PHE A 8 -5.69 5.81 6.68
N LEU A 9 -6.21 4.88 7.46
CA LEU A 9 -7.53 4.31 7.27
C LEU A 9 -8.22 4.18 8.62
N ARG A 10 -9.55 4.12 8.58
CA ARG A 10 -10.34 3.84 9.78
C ARG A 10 -10.11 2.40 10.23
N SER A 11 -10.06 2.19 11.54
CA SER A 11 -9.84 0.87 12.13
C SER A 11 -10.96 -0.12 11.80
N ASP A 12 -12.21 0.35 11.75
CA ASP A 12 -13.37 -0.44 11.35
C ASP A 12 -13.28 -0.93 9.90
N ALA A 13 -12.84 -0.07 8.98
CA ALA A 13 -12.62 -0.40 7.57
C ALA A 13 -11.49 -1.43 7.39
N LEU A 14 -10.41 -1.33 8.18
CA LEU A 14 -9.34 -2.34 8.18
C LEU A 14 -9.87 -3.70 8.67
N ALA A 15 -10.65 -3.69 9.75
CA ALA A 15 -11.23 -4.89 10.32
C ALA A 15 -12.23 -5.54 9.34
N SER A 16 -13.08 -4.75 8.68
CA SER A 16 -14.04 -5.27 7.68
C SER A 16 -13.34 -5.86 6.46
N ALA A 17 -12.20 -5.29 6.05
CA ALA A 17 -11.39 -5.81 4.96
C ALA A 17 -10.58 -7.06 5.37
N GLY A 18 -10.58 -7.45 6.65
CA GLY A 18 -9.84 -8.62 7.15
C GLY A 18 -8.34 -8.40 7.36
N GLY A 19 -7.88 -7.15 7.48
CA GLY A 19 -6.49 -6.83 7.83
C GLY A 19 -5.46 -7.06 6.71
N TYR A 20 -4.17 -6.91 7.04
CA TYR A 20 -3.08 -7.30 6.15
C TYR A 20 -3.06 -8.82 5.94
N ARG A 21 -2.67 -9.24 4.75
CA ARG A 21 -2.47 -10.65 4.42
C ARG A 21 -1.04 -10.86 4.00
N GLU A 22 -0.48 -11.98 4.38
CA GLU A 22 0.81 -12.41 3.85
C GLU A 22 0.63 -12.73 2.38
N THR A 23 1.40 -12.03 1.55
CA THR A 23 1.42 -12.23 0.10
C THR A 23 2.87 -12.40 -0.34
N GLY A 24 3.08 -13.04 -1.49
CA GLY A 24 4.42 -13.10 -2.10
C GLY A 24 4.94 -11.74 -2.60
N GLY A 25 4.23 -10.64 -2.37
CA GLY A 25 4.51 -9.31 -2.88
C GLY A 25 4.12 -8.19 -1.89
N PRO A 26 3.76 -6.99 -2.39
CA PRO A 26 3.45 -5.85 -1.52
C PRO A 26 2.08 -5.98 -0.84
N GLU A 27 2.10 -6.27 0.46
CA GLU A 27 0.93 -6.45 1.33
C GLU A 27 0.02 -5.22 1.37
N ASP A 28 0.64 -4.03 1.33
CA ASP A 28 -0.02 -2.73 1.34
C ASP A 28 -0.81 -2.47 0.06
N TYR A 29 -0.25 -2.84 -1.09
CA TYR A 29 -0.95 -2.76 -2.37
C TYR A 29 -2.10 -3.76 -2.42
N GLU A 30 -1.90 -4.99 -1.94
CA GLU A 30 -2.98 -5.98 -1.87
C GLU A 30 -4.15 -5.45 -1.04
N LEU A 31 -3.90 -4.92 0.16
CA LEU A 31 -4.94 -4.33 1.01
C LEU A 31 -5.68 -3.18 0.31
N ILE A 32 -4.95 -2.21 -0.25
CA ILE A 32 -5.57 -1.05 -0.93
C ILE A 32 -6.42 -1.49 -2.13
N LEU A 33 -5.91 -2.41 -2.95
CA LEU A 33 -6.62 -2.89 -4.13
C LEU A 33 -7.85 -3.72 -3.75
N ARG A 34 -7.76 -4.53 -2.69
CA ARG A 34 -8.90 -5.27 -2.15
C ARG A 34 -9.98 -4.32 -1.64
N MET A 35 -9.60 -3.33 -0.80
CA MET A 35 -10.54 -2.31 -0.33
C MET A 35 -11.15 -1.50 -1.48
N TRP A 36 -10.38 -1.21 -2.54
CA TRP A 36 -10.92 -0.60 -3.75
C TRP A 36 -11.97 -1.49 -4.42
N SER A 37 -11.70 -2.79 -4.56
CA SER A 37 -12.63 -3.75 -5.14
C SER A 37 -13.91 -3.95 -4.33
N GLU A 38 -13.83 -3.76 -3.01
CA GLU A 38 -14.95 -3.79 -2.07
C GLU A 38 -15.77 -2.47 -2.05
N GLY A 39 -15.36 -1.46 -2.82
CA GLY A 39 -16.09 -0.19 -2.95
C GLY A 39 -15.79 0.83 -1.85
N HIS A 40 -14.71 0.67 -1.09
CA HIS A 40 -14.27 1.68 -0.12
C HIS A 40 -13.91 2.99 -0.83
N ARG A 41 -14.06 4.11 -0.11
CA ARG A 41 -13.75 5.45 -0.64
C ARG A 41 -12.33 5.86 -0.30
N PHE A 42 -11.66 6.44 -1.29
CA PHE A 42 -10.28 6.90 -1.17
C PHE A 42 -10.23 8.43 -1.31
N GLY A 43 -9.35 9.05 -0.52
CA GLY A 43 -9.08 10.48 -0.57
C GLY A 43 -7.59 10.75 -0.72
N LYS A 44 -7.24 11.81 -1.43
CA LYS A 44 -5.87 12.32 -1.55
C LYS A 44 -5.84 13.76 -1.05
N VAL A 45 -5.06 14.02 -0.01
CA VAL A 45 -4.81 15.39 0.46
C VAL A 45 -3.93 16.09 -0.58
N PRO A 46 -4.31 17.27 -1.09
CA PRO A 46 -3.56 18.00 -2.13
C PRO A 46 -2.39 18.79 -1.53
N GLU A 47 -1.66 18.20 -0.60
CA GLU A 47 -0.53 18.82 0.11
C GLU A 47 0.67 17.87 0.21
N VAL A 48 1.87 18.44 0.28
CA VAL A 48 3.12 17.68 0.47
C VAL A 48 3.35 17.44 1.96
N LEU A 49 2.90 16.29 2.46
CA LEU A 49 2.98 15.93 3.87
C LEU A 49 4.15 14.99 4.21
N LEU A 50 4.84 14.47 3.21
CA LEU A 50 5.94 13.50 3.37
C LEU A 50 7.07 13.80 2.39
N ARG A 51 8.31 13.85 2.89
CA ARG A 51 9.52 13.78 2.08
C ARG A 51 10.10 12.38 2.18
N TRP A 52 10.08 11.64 1.08
CA TRP A 52 10.59 10.27 1.02
C TRP A 52 12.07 10.29 0.60
N ARG A 53 12.95 9.74 1.43
CA ARG A 53 14.32 9.40 1.03
C ARG A 53 14.33 8.11 0.21
N GLU A 54 14.61 8.22 -1.08
CA GLU A 54 14.78 7.05 -1.92
C GLU A 54 16.24 6.57 -1.90
N ARG A 55 16.41 5.25 -1.85
CA ARG A 55 17.72 4.59 -1.89
C ARG A 55 17.73 3.46 -2.90
N GLU A 56 18.90 3.19 -3.46
CA GLU A 56 19.08 2.11 -4.45
C GLU A 56 18.89 0.73 -3.85
N ASP A 57 19.23 0.55 -2.56
CA ASP A 57 19.12 -0.70 -1.82
C ASP A 57 17.73 -0.95 -1.21
N ARG A 58 16.75 -0.10 -1.51
CA ARG A 58 15.39 -0.25 -0.98
C ARG A 58 14.80 -1.59 -1.39
N LEU A 59 14.16 -2.27 -0.44
CA LEU A 59 13.56 -3.60 -0.59
C LEU A 59 12.67 -3.73 -1.84
N SER A 60 11.84 -2.74 -2.15
CA SER A 60 10.99 -2.75 -3.36
C SER A 60 11.74 -2.62 -4.69
N ARG A 61 13.06 -2.37 -4.68
CA ARG A 61 13.93 -2.32 -5.87
C ARG A 61 14.78 -3.57 -6.03
N THR A 62 15.20 -4.17 -4.93
CA THR A 62 16.24 -5.21 -4.90
C THR A 62 15.70 -6.60 -4.58
N ASP A 63 14.55 -6.70 -3.91
CA ASP A 63 13.99 -7.98 -3.49
C ASP A 63 13.23 -8.65 -4.65
N PRO A 64 13.53 -9.94 -4.96
CA PRO A 64 12.86 -10.68 -6.03
C PRO A 64 11.34 -10.72 -5.93
N ARG A 65 10.77 -10.56 -4.73
CA ARG A 65 9.31 -10.48 -4.52
C ARG A 65 8.63 -9.30 -5.23
N TYR A 66 9.42 -8.30 -5.64
CA TYR A 66 8.95 -7.11 -6.35
C TYR A 66 9.32 -7.12 -7.83
N ALA A 67 9.92 -8.20 -8.34
CA ALA A 67 10.19 -8.35 -9.76
C ALA A 67 8.87 -8.39 -10.55
N ALA A 68 8.86 -7.76 -11.73
CA ALA A 68 7.73 -7.90 -12.64
C ALA A 68 7.56 -9.38 -13.01
N ALA A 69 6.32 -9.85 -13.08
CA ALA A 69 6.03 -11.16 -13.64
C ALA A 69 6.57 -11.21 -15.08
N ALA A 70 7.26 -12.31 -15.41
CA ALA A 70 7.76 -12.58 -16.75
C ALA A 70 6.62 -12.85 -17.74
#